data_AF-A0AAF0RKQ5-F1
#
_entry.id   AF-A0AAF0RKQ5-F1
#
_cell.length_a   1.000
_cell.length_b   1.000
_cell.length_c   1.000
_cell.angle_alpha   90.00
_cell.angle_beta   90.00
_cell.angle_gamma   90.00
#
_symmetry.space_group_name_H-M   'P 1'
#
loop_
_entity.id
_entity.type
_entity.pdbx_description
1 polymer ?
#
loop_
_entity_poly.entity_id
_entity_poly.type
_entity_poly.pdbx_seq_one_letter_code
_entity_poly.pdbx_strand_id
1 'polypeptide(L)'
;MSAVTPGGRNLLVSSINLVQRMTRNAHPSSRAVGLDRAFKLEYMGSAEFEWGSVPQSLRTMRTDPVSVSVRPLTIDGGSRDVHLVCPTGDADESWDELLRWVTGDGYRQPFEAKEFTRFDTAFAGADTYGTVAWWTLDVHFMWALDADVAADLADAVNTKPAK
;
A
#
# COMPACT_ATOMS: atom_id res chain seq x y z
N MET A 1 -12.98 -2.02 -46.61
CA MET A 1 -11.97 -1.66 -45.60
C MET A 1 -12.36 -0.33 -45.00
N SER A 2 -12.94 -0.34 -43.80
CA SER A 2 -13.09 0.85 -42.97
C SER A 2 -12.55 0.48 -41.61
N ALA A 3 -11.39 1.04 -41.27
CA ALA A 3 -10.81 0.93 -39.95
C ALA A 3 -11.71 1.73 -38.99
N VAL A 4 -12.26 1.04 -38.00
CA VAL A 4 -12.90 1.67 -36.85
C VAL A 4 -11.76 2.08 -35.92
N THR A 5 -11.53 3.38 -35.79
CA THR A 5 -10.63 3.97 -34.79
C THR A 5 -11.11 3.58 -33.39
N PRO A 6 -10.25 3.08 -32.48
CA PRO A 6 -10.67 2.79 -31.13
C PRO A 6 -10.94 4.12 -30.41
N GLY A 7 -12.20 4.34 -30.03
CA GLY A 7 -12.60 5.42 -29.15
C GLY A 7 -11.85 5.33 -27.83
N GLY A 8 -11.28 6.46 -27.41
CA GLY A 8 -10.56 6.62 -26.16
C GLY A 8 -11.41 6.18 -24.97
N ARG A 9 -10.94 5.14 -24.28
CA ARG A 9 -11.26 4.97 -22.87
C ARG A 9 -10.39 5.99 -22.14
N ASN A 10 -11.01 6.96 -21.47
CA ASN A 10 -10.39 7.60 -20.32
C ASN A 10 -10.03 6.48 -19.35
N LEU A 11 -8.79 6.01 -19.39
CA LEU A 11 -8.20 5.23 -18.32
C LEU A 11 -8.09 6.20 -17.16
N LEU A 12 -9.01 6.09 -16.20
CA LEU A 12 -8.96 6.85 -14.96
C LEU A 12 -7.61 6.51 -14.30
N VAL A 13 -6.72 7.50 -14.26
CA VAL A 13 -5.43 7.41 -13.55
C VAL A 13 -5.73 7.08 -12.10
N SER A 14 -4.93 6.22 -11.47
CA SER A 14 -5.11 5.92 -10.05
C SER A 14 -4.97 7.18 -9.21
N SER A 15 -5.68 7.22 -8.08
CA SER A 15 -5.52 8.31 -7.11
C SER A 15 -4.29 8.14 -6.20
N ILE A 16 -3.55 7.03 -6.34
CA ILE A 16 -2.37 6.70 -5.53
C ILE A 16 -1.15 7.52 -5.97
N ASN A 17 -0.71 8.41 -5.10
CA ASN A 17 0.44 9.30 -5.25
C ASN A 17 1.39 9.25 -4.03
N LEU A 18 0.89 8.93 -2.84
CA LEU A 18 1.67 8.87 -1.59
C LEU A 18 1.75 7.45 -1.04
N VAL A 19 2.79 6.72 -1.45
CA VAL A 19 3.06 5.36 -0.95
C VAL A 19 4.19 5.38 0.08
N GLN A 20 3.85 5.09 1.33
CA GLN A 20 4.80 4.92 2.43
C GLN A 20 5.31 3.48 2.48
N ARG A 21 6.64 3.29 2.45
CA ARG A 21 7.28 1.98 2.64
C ARG A 21 7.44 1.65 4.12
N MET A 22 7.33 0.38 4.49
CA MET A 22 7.39 -0.08 5.87
C MET A 22 8.34 -1.27 6.04
N THR A 23 9.06 -1.28 7.16
CA THR A 23 9.90 -2.40 7.62
C THR A 23 9.38 -2.97 8.94
N ARG A 24 9.76 -4.19 9.29
CA ARG A 24 9.48 -4.75 10.63
C ARG A 24 10.23 -3.96 11.70
N ASN A 25 9.55 -3.67 12.81
CA ASN A 25 10.21 -3.06 13.96
C ASN A 25 10.94 -4.12 14.80
N ALA A 26 12.23 -4.34 14.55
CA ALA A 26 13.04 -5.31 15.29
C ALA A 26 13.27 -4.95 16.78
N HIS A 27 13.13 -3.68 17.14
CA HIS A 27 13.41 -3.17 18.49
C HIS A 27 12.31 -2.21 18.93
N PRO A 28 11.08 -2.71 19.17
CA PRO A 28 9.98 -1.86 19.56
C PRO A 28 10.21 -1.26 20.95
N SER A 29 9.92 0.03 21.09
CA SER A 29 9.86 0.66 22.41
C SER A 29 8.78 -0.01 23.26
N SER A 30 9.05 -0.17 24.56
CA SER A 30 8.05 -0.70 25.50
C SER A 30 6.80 0.18 25.61
N ARG A 31 6.89 1.45 25.18
CA ARG A 31 5.78 2.40 25.13
C ARG A 31 5.02 2.41 23.80
N ALA A 32 5.55 1.76 22.76
CA ALA A 32 4.91 1.72 21.45
C ALA A 32 3.74 0.73 21.42
N VAL A 33 2.69 1.09 20.68
CA VAL A 33 1.44 0.32 20.53
C VAL A 33 1.00 0.30 19.06
N GLY A 34 0.23 -0.72 18.67
CA GLY A 34 -0.29 -0.85 17.31
C GLY A 34 0.79 -0.76 16.24
N LEU A 35 0.55 0.05 15.20
CA LEU A 35 1.43 0.19 14.03
C LEU A 35 2.87 0.57 14.42
N ASP A 36 3.06 1.53 15.32
CA ASP A 36 4.40 1.99 15.74
C ASP A 36 5.20 0.91 16.50
N ARG A 37 4.49 -0.05 17.10
CA ARG A 37 5.12 -1.20 17.75
C ARG A 37 5.54 -2.24 16.72
N ALA A 38 4.71 -2.52 15.73
CA ALA A 38 4.93 -3.63 14.79
C ALA A 38 5.84 -3.24 13.61
N PHE A 39 5.76 -1.99 13.16
CA PHE A 39 6.40 -1.52 11.93
C PHE A 39 7.15 -0.20 12.14
N LYS A 40 8.17 0.02 11.30
CA LYS A 40 8.82 1.32 11.13
C LYS A 40 8.53 1.85 9.75
N LEU A 41 8.17 3.12 9.67
CA LEU A 41 8.04 3.83 8.40
C LEU A 41 9.44 4.18 7.89
N GLU A 42 9.72 3.86 6.63
CA GLU A 42 10.96 4.32 6.00
C GLU A 42 10.93 5.82 5.77
N TYR A 43 12.10 6.46 5.86
CA TYR A 43 12.23 7.85 5.47
C TYR A 43 12.04 7.99 3.95
N MET A 44 11.03 8.77 3.56
CA MET A 44 10.68 9.10 2.19
C MET A 44 10.90 10.61 2.06
N GLY A 45 11.87 11.07 1.27
CA GLY A 45 12.48 12.41 1.35
C GLY A 45 11.58 13.62 0.99
N SER A 46 10.27 13.44 0.97
CA SER A 46 9.27 14.45 0.64
C SER A 46 8.48 14.87 1.89
N ALA A 47 8.21 16.17 1.99
CA ALA A 47 7.52 16.77 3.13
C ALA A 47 6.12 16.17 3.34
N GLU A 48 5.43 15.72 2.31
CA GLU A 48 4.08 15.19 2.41
C GLU A 48 3.99 13.91 3.29
N PHE A 49 5.10 13.22 3.49
CA PHE A 49 5.21 12.10 4.44
C PHE A 49 5.42 12.56 5.89
N GLU A 50 5.98 13.75 6.08
CA GLU A 50 6.31 14.32 7.39
C GLU A 50 5.16 15.19 7.98
N TRP A 51 4.23 15.65 7.15
CA TRP A 51 3.22 16.66 7.52
C TRP A 51 1.80 16.09 7.68
N GLY A 52 1.65 15.04 8.50
CA GLY A 52 0.34 14.62 9.00
C GLY A 52 -0.45 13.62 8.14
N SER A 53 0.02 13.28 6.94
CA SER A 53 -0.63 12.28 6.07
C SER A 53 -0.73 10.90 6.72
N VAL A 54 0.33 10.48 7.43
CA VAL A 54 0.37 9.22 8.19
C VAL A 54 -0.72 9.17 9.27
N PRO A 55 -0.79 10.11 10.24
CA PRO A 55 -1.82 10.06 11.27
C PRO A 55 -3.24 10.28 10.71
N GLN A 56 -3.40 11.06 9.62
CA GLN A 56 -4.68 11.20 8.95
C GLN A 56 -5.15 9.86 8.35
N SER A 57 -4.31 9.22 7.55
CA SER A 57 -4.62 7.93 6.91
C SER A 57 -4.94 6.86 7.95
N LEU A 58 -4.15 6.79 9.03
CA LEU A 58 -4.38 5.81 10.10
C LEU A 58 -5.71 6.05 10.83
N ARG A 59 -6.10 7.32 10.99
CA ARG A 59 -7.38 7.67 11.60
C ARG A 59 -8.55 7.25 10.71
N THR A 60 -8.43 7.47 9.40
CA THR A 60 -9.44 7.04 8.41
C THR A 60 -9.57 5.52 8.42
N MET A 61 -8.46 4.79 8.31
CA MET A 61 -8.49 3.32 8.35
C MET A 61 -9.10 2.73 9.63
N ARG A 62 -9.08 3.49 10.74
CA ARG A 62 -9.59 3.06 12.05
C ARG A 62 -11.05 3.47 12.31
N THR A 63 -11.75 4.05 11.34
CA THR A 63 -13.20 4.32 11.47
C THR A 63 -13.97 3.01 11.60
N ASP A 64 -13.50 1.98 10.90
CA ASP A 64 -14.08 0.63 10.84
C ASP A 64 -13.00 -0.42 11.11
N PRO A 65 -13.37 -1.67 11.46
CA PRO A 65 -12.40 -2.75 11.52
C PRO A 65 -11.74 -2.96 10.16
N VAL A 66 -10.42 -3.12 10.16
CA VAL A 66 -9.69 -3.52 8.95
C VAL A 66 -9.56 -5.03 8.88
N SER A 67 -9.57 -5.56 7.66
CA SER A 67 -9.42 -6.99 7.37
C SER A 67 -8.45 -7.22 6.22
N VAL A 68 -7.95 -8.46 6.12
CA VAL A 68 -7.09 -8.89 5.02
C VAL A 68 -7.94 -9.43 3.87
N SER A 69 -7.79 -8.87 2.67
CA SER A 69 -8.33 -9.42 1.42
C SER A 69 -7.17 -9.87 0.53
N VAL A 70 -7.20 -11.12 0.08
CA VAL A 70 -6.13 -11.70 -0.75
C VAL A 70 -6.58 -11.77 -2.19
N ARG A 71 -5.76 -11.25 -3.12
CA ARG A 71 -6.05 -11.28 -4.56
C ARG A 71 -4.79 -11.54 -5.38
N PRO A 72 -4.88 -12.35 -6.44
CA PRO A 72 -3.74 -12.60 -7.31
C PRO A 72 -3.48 -11.37 -8.19
N LEU A 73 -2.22 -10.93 -8.23
CA LEU A 73 -1.73 -9.91 -9.14
C LEU A 73 -0.78 -10.53 -10.15
N THR A 74 -0.94 -10.20 -11.42
CA THR A 74 -0.01 -10.62 -12.49
C THR A 74 0.58 -9.39 -13.18
N ILE A 75 1.91 -9.30 -13.18
CA ILE A 75 2.70 -8.23 -13.82
C ILE A 75 3.82 -8.90 -14.61
N ASP A 76 3.99 -8.53 -15.89
CA ASP A 76 5.05 -9.04 -16.79
C ASP A 76 5.21 -10.56 -16.82
N GLY A 77 4.11 -11.30 -16.64
CA GLY A 77 4.11 -12.75 -16.59
C GLY A 77 4.50 -13.36 -15.24
N GLY A 78 4.90 -12.56 -14.25
CA GLY A 78 5.02 -12.96 -12.86
C GLY A 78 3.68 -12.84 -12.13
N SER A 79 3.31 -13.84 -11.34
CA SER A 79 2.07 -13.85 -10.55
C SER A 79 2.35 -14.04 -9.08
N ARG A 80 1.72 -13.23 -8.21
CA ARG A 80 1.79 -13.35 -6.75
C ARG A 80 0.48 -12.97 -6.10
N ASP A 81 0.23 -13.54 -4.93
CA ASP A 81 -0.85 -13.07 -4.07
C ASP A 81 -0.45 -11.74 -3.43
N VAL A 82 -1.37 -10.79 -3.50
CA VAL A 82 -1.28 -9.51 -2.80
C VAL A 82 -2.32 -9.51 -1.69
N HIS A 83 -1.87 -9.20 -0.48
CA HIS A 83 -2.69 -9.15 0.71
C HIS A 83 -3.01 -7.69 1.02
N LEU A 84 -4.22 -7.24 0.67
CA LEU A 84 -4.73 -5.91 1.00
C LEU A 84 -5.19 -5.85 2.46
N VAL A 85 -4.81 -4.80 3.16
CA VAL A 85 -5.29 -4.48 4.51
C VAL A 85 -6.03 -3.15 4.42
N CYS A 86 -7.35 -3.23 4.52
CA CYS A 86 -8.28 -2.11 4.30
C CYS A 86 -9.52 -2.27 5.21
N PRO A 87 -10.33 -1.22 5.40
CA PRO A 87 -11.65 -1.36 6.01
C PRO A 87 -12.45 -2.47 5.32
N THR A 88 -13.19 -3.29 6.08
CA THR A 88 -13.83 -4.51 5.55
C THR A 88 -14.77 -4.27 4.36
N GLY A 89 -15.37 -3.08 4.23
CA GLY A 89 -16.24 -2.73 3.11
C GLY A 89 -15.51 -2.34 1.82
N ASP A 90 -14.20 -2.07 1.88
CA ASP A 90 -13.50 -1.30 0.84
C ASP A 90 -12.55 -2.18 0.00
N ALA A 91 -12.59 -3.50 0.18
CA ALA A 91 -11.63 -4.41 -0.43
C ALA A 91 -11.67 -4.42 -1.97
N ASP A 92 -12.87 -4.32 -2.56
CA ASP A 92 -13.02 -4.23 -4.02
C ASP A 92 -12.49 -2.90 -4.56
N GLU A 93 -12.85 -1.78 -3.93
CA GLU A 93 -12.40 -0.45 -4.34
C GLU A 93 -10.88 -0.28 -4.18
N SER A 94 -10.33 -0.72 -3.05
CA SER A 94 -8.89 -0.70 -2.79
C SER A 94 -8.12 -1.56 -3.80
N TRP A 95 -8.68 -2.70 -4.19
CA TRP A 95 -8.08 -3.56 -5.21
C TRP A 95 -8.10 -2.90 -6.58
N ASP A 96 -9.23 -2.31 -6.97
CA ASP A 96 -9.35 -1.61 -8.24
C ASP A 96 -8.37 -0.43 -8.32
N GLU A 97 -8.18 0.32 -7.24
CA GLU A 97 -7.18 1.39 -7.17
C GLU A 97 -5.76 0.86 -7.30
N LEU A 98 -5.42 -0.21 -6.55
CA LEU A 98 -4.11 -0.85 -6.67
C LEU A 98 -3.88 -1.34 -8.10
N LEU A 99 -4.86 -2.01 -8.71
CA LEU A 99 -4.78 -2.49 -10.09
C LEU A 99 -4.54 -1.34 -11.07
N ARG A 100 -5.26 -0.22 -10.95
CA ARG A 100 -5.03 0.96 -11.81
C ARG A 100 -3.61 1.49 -11.65
N TRP A 101 -3.10 1.54 -10.42
CA TRP A 101 -1.74 2.03 -10.14
C TRP A 101 -0.63 1.11 -10.68
N VAL A 102 -0.77 -0.22 -10.50
CA VAL A 102 0.22 -1.20 -10.96
C VAL A 102 0.10 -1.57 -12.44
N THR A 103 -1.03 -1.30 -13.10
CA THR A 103 -1.20 -1.54 -14.54
C THR A 103 -1.04 -0.27 -15.38
N GLY A 104 -1.17 0.90 -14.76
CA GLY A 104 -0.62 2.14 -15.30
C GLY A 104 0.91 2.13 -15.24
N ASP A 105 1.54 3.02 -16.00
CA ASP A 105 3.00 3.25 -15.88
C ASP A 105 3.40 3.82 -14.49
N GLY A 106 2.42 4.14 -13.63
CA GLY A 106 2.58 4.80 -12.33
C GLY A 106 3.43 4.06 -11.29
N TYR A 107 3.48 2.72 -11.29
CA TYR A 107 4.37 1.98 -10.38
C TYR A 107 5.83 1.89 -10.88
N ARG A 108 6.05 2.09 -12.19
CA ARG A 108 7.38 2.08 -12.84
C ARG A 108 7.99 3.47 -12.99
N GLN A 109 7.16 4.51 -12.96
CA GLN A 109 7.60 5.88 -13.12
C GLN A 109 7.51 6.64 -11.79
N PRO A 110 8.60 7.24 -11.29
CA PRO A 110 8.60 8.09 -10.10
C PRO A 110 7.84 9.42 -10.28
N PHE A 111 7.09 9.58 -11.37
CA PHE A 111 6.34 10.80 -11.68
C PHE A 111 4.91 10.79 -11.11
N GLU A 112 4.32 9.63 -10.79
CA GLU A 112 2.99 9.55 -10.18
C GLU A 112 3.05 9.24 -8.68
N ALA A 113 3.87 8.29 -8.24
CA ALA A 113 4.25 8.19 -6.83
C ALA A 113 5.36 9.20 -6.52
N LYS A 114 5.19 10.02 -5.46
CA LYS A 114 6.16 11.08 -5.11
C LYS A 114 7.57 10.58 -4.83
N GLU A 115 7.70 9.31 -4.44
CA GLU A 115 8.96 8.69 -4.08
C GLU A 115 9.00 7.24 -4.58
N PHE A 116 10.20 6.73 -4.86
CA PHE A 116 10.38 5.37 -5.39
C PHE A 116 9.78 4.32 -4.44
N THR A 117 8.93 3.40 -4.91
CA THR A 117 8.21 2.50 -3.99
C THR A 117 8.92 1.17 -3.74
N ARG A 118 9.87 0.78 -4.60
CA ARG A 118 10.52 -0.54 -4.63
C ARG A 118 9.55 -1.72 -4.80
N PHE A 119 8.28 -1.45 -5.10
CA PHE A 119 7.26 -2.49 -5.19
C PHE A 119 7.54 -3.43 -6.37
N ASP A 120 7.93 -2.90 -7.53
CA ASP A 120 8.33 -3.67 -8.71
C ASP A 120 9.46 -4.67 -8.39
N THR A 121 10.45 -4.21 -7.63
CA THR A 121 11.64 -4.96 -7.23
C THR A 121 11.26 -6.07 -6.23
N ALA A 122 10.46 -5.75 -5.22
CA ALA A 122 9.94 -6.72 -4.27
C ALA A 122 9.04 -7.77 -4.95
N PHE A 123 8.18 -7.32 -5.88
CA PHE A 123 7.28 -8.18 -6.65
C PHE A 123 8.05 -9.14 -7.55
N ALA A 124 9.20 -8.72 -8.10
CA ALA A 124 10.11 -9.61 -8.82
C ALA A 124 10.87 -10.59 -7.89
N GLY A 125 10.84 -10.37 -6.56
CA GLY A 125 11.50 -11.22 -5.56
C GLY A 125 12.93 -10.83 -5.22
N ALA A 126 13.34 -9.62 -5.59
CA ALA A 126 14.63 -9.08 -5.17
C ALA A 126 14.55 -8.50 -3.75
N ASP A 127 15.71 -8.44 -3.08
CA ASP A 127 15.83 -7.80 -1.77
C ASP A 127 15.56 -6.30 -1.88
N THR A 128 14.79 -5.78 -0.92
CA THR A 128 14.35 -4.37 -0.88
C THR A 128 14.75 -3.68 0.42
N TYR A 129 15.93 -4.05 0.97
CA TYR A 129 16.47 -3.47 2.20
C TYR A 129 15.50 -3.61 3.39
N GLY A 130 14.76 -4.72 3.43
CA GLY A 130 13.80 -5.02 4.47
C GLY A 130 12.43 -4.34 4.35
N THR A 131 12.11 -3.68 3.22
CA THR A 131 10.73 -3.27 2.93
C THR A 131 9.83 -4.51 2.87
N VAL A 132 8.80 -4.57 3.71
CA VAL A 132 7.88 -5.73 3.78
C VAL A 132 6.44 -5.37 3.44
N ALA A 133 6.10 -4.08 3.43
CA ALA A 133 4.76 -3.60 3.19
C ALA A 133 4.74 -2.15 2.69
N TRP A 134 3.61 -1.78 2.10
CA TRP A 134 3.35 -0.47 1.53
C TRP A 134 2.01 0.06 2.02
N TRP A 135 1.91 1.38 2.13
CA TRP A 135 0.73 2.05 2.63
C TRP A 135 0.41 3.27 1.78
N THR A 136 -0.78 3.30 1.18
CA THR A 136 -1.30 4.48 0.50
C THR A 136 -1.82 5.49 1.54
N LEU A 137 -1.18 6.65 1.62
CA LEU A 137 -1.56 7.69 2.59
C LEU A 137 -2.76 8.53 2.12
N ASP A 138 -3.03 8.54 0.83
CA ASP A 138 -4.09 9.29 0.14
C ASP A 138 -5.39 8.49 -0.06
N VAL A 139 -5.29 7.19 -0.35
CA VAL A 139 -6.46 6.30 -0.53
C VAL A 139 -6.64 5.27 0.58
N HIS A 140 -5.80 5.34 1.63
CA HIS A 140 -6.06 4.73 2.94
C HIS A 140 -6.18 3.20 2.98
N PHE A 141 -5.26 2.49 2.30
CA PHE A 141 -5.09 1.06 2.49
C PHE A 141 -3.62 0.66 2.50
N MET A 142 -3.33 -0.52 3.05
CA MET A 142 -1.98 -1.08 3.04
C MET A 142 -1.98 -2.38 2.23
N TRP A 143 -0.80 -2.79 1.79
CA TRP A 143 -0.63 -4.12 1.21
C TRP A 143 0.73 -4.72 1.53
N ALA A 144 0.76 -6.05 1.49
CA ALA A 144 1.97 -6.85 1.61
C ALA A 144 1.93 -8.03 0.61
N LEU A 145 3.11 -8.60 0.35
CA LEU A 145 3.26 -9.81 -0.46
C LEU A 145 3.34 -11.10 0.39
N ASP A 146 3.37 -10.93 1.71
CA ASP A 146 3.47 -12.01 2.68
C ASP A 146 2.25 -11.99 3.61
N ALA A 147 1.67 -13.17 3.84
CA ALA A 147 0.43 -13.31 4.60
C ALA A 147 0.60 -12.94 6.08
N ASP A 148 1.73 -13.30 6.69
CA ASP A 148 1.99 -13.03 8.11
C ASP A 148 2.21 -11.52 8.31
N VAL A 149 2.88 -10.86 7.37
CA VAL A 149 3.01 -9.40 7.38
C VAL A 149 1.64 -8.71 7.29
N ALA A 150 0.75 -9.19 6.42
CA ALA A 150 -0.58 -8.62 6.29
C ALA A 150 -1.46 -8.83 7.54
N ALA A 151 -1.36 -10.01 8.18
CA ALA A 151 -2.04 -10.27 9.44
C ALA A 151 -1.56 -9.32 10.54
N ASP A 152 -0.24 -9.15 10.68
CA ASP A 152 0.34 -8.24 11.66
C ASP A 152 -0.05 -6.77 11.40
N LEU A 153 -0.17 -6.35 10.14
CA LEU A 153 -0.68 -5.02 9.78
C LEU A 153 -2.12 -4.84 10.23
N ALA A 154 -3.00 -5.79 9.90
CA ALA A 154 -4.41 -5.73 10.28
C ALA A 154 -4.57 -5.65 11.81
N ASP A 155 -3.85 -6.49 12.55
CA ASP A 155 -3.85 -6.47 14.01
C ASP A 155 -3.30 -5.15 14.57
N ALA A 156 -2.21 -4.64 14.01
CA ALA A 156 -1.59 -3.39 14.44
C ALA A 156 -2.47 -2.16 14.18
N VAL A 157 -3.20 -2.13 13.06
CA VAL A 157 -4.15 -1.06 12.74
C VAL A 157 -5.38 -1.14 13.66
N ASN A 158 -5.94 -2.34 13.86
CA ASN A 158 -7.08 -2.56 14.75
C ASN A 158 -6.74 -2.31 16.24
N THR A 159 -5.46 -2.44 16.63
CA THR A 159 -4.98 -2.11 17.97
C THR A 159 -4.99 -0.61 18.20
N LYS A 160 -5.91 -0.12 19.05
CA LYS A 160 -5.99 1.28 19.46
C LYS A 160 -5.03 1.55 20.63
N PRO A 161 -4.36 2.71 20.67
CA PRO A 161 -3.64 3.15 21.86
C PRO A 161 -4.60 3.20 23.07
N ALA A 162 -4.12 2.79 24.26
CA ALA A 162 -4.86 3.01 25.48
C ALA A 162 -5.14 4.53 25.64
N LYS A 163 -6.40 4.88 25.93
CA LYS A 163 -6.80 6.26 26.20
C LYS A 163 -6.20 6.78 27.50
#